data_AF-A0A936D0Z1-F1
#
_entry.id   AF-A0A936D0Z1-F1
#
_cell.length_a   1.000
_cell.length_b   1.000
_cell.length_c   1.000
_cell.angle_alpha   90.00
_cell.angle_beta   90.00
_cell.angle_gamma   90.00
#
_symmetry.space_group_name_H-M   'P 1'
#
loop_
_entity.id
_entity.type
_entity.pdbx_description
1 polymer ?
#
loop_
_entity_poly.entity_id
_entity_poly.type
_entity_poly.pdbx_seq_one_letter_code
_entity_poly.pdbx_strand_id
1 'polypeptide(L)'
;MRRLPPALALVAAAFACTPPEPPRPSVADPSWLGDAVRACALRASCAHGHESGDARDPARCVSAALVGRAAGASRVLGCMARASTCDAIHACEAAGDPAARAFCAAHPGQATGCDGNVRVECGDDANEAERTDCGTLGGTCRLVQHPGGLSENACVSERLCPASAPESRCDGARAVLTCQDGAADRTVCPAGTTCRVRNETDGSSRASCEVDGAPRCSAPGARYCEGDRLITCAGPRGNDKGTVEVSDCGSFGLRCEGEGKAAGCYVRGVPDCASDDPARCDAGVLSYCAFGRRVRVACKDIGGASCEGGAVPACKVPHEATPHR
;
A
#
# COMPACT_ATOMS: atom_id res chain seq x y z
N MET A 1 87.86 -5.77 0.39
CA MET A 1 86.84 -6.01 1.44
C MET A 1 85.60 -5.17 1.08
N ARG A 2 84.72 -5.77 0.27
CA ARG A 2 83.30 -6.08 0.55
C ARG A 2 82.43 -4.86 0.92
N ARG A 3 81.77 -4.32 -0.11
CA ARG A 3 80.64 -3.38 -0.05
C ARG A 3 79.37 -4.13 0.38
N LEU A 4 78.62 -3.63 1.36
CA LEU A 4 77.23 -4.01 1.62
C LEU A 4 76.30 -2.97 0.97
N PRO A 5 75.24 -3.37 0.25
CA PRO A 5 74.15 -2.48 -0.13
C PRO A 5 73.01 -2.49 0.92
N PRO A 6 72.20 -1.43 1.01
CA PRO A 6 70.98 -1.42 1.81
C PRO A 6 69.88 -2.26 1.13
N ALA A 7 69.22 -3.10 1.93
CA ALA A 7 68.06 -3.87 1.51
C ALA A 7 66.86 -2.95 1.27
N LEU A 8 66.41 -2.86 0.02
CA LEU A 8 65.08 -2.37 -0.33
C LEU A 8 64.04 -3.41 0.10
N ALA A 9 63.14 -3.02 1.00
CA ALA A 9 61.91 -3.77 1.26
C ALA A 9 60.92 -3.53 0.11
N LEU A 10 60.75 -4.54 -0.75
CA LEU A 10 59.69 -4.62 -1.74
C LEU A 10 58.39 -5.03 -1.02
N VAL A 11 57.50 -4.07 -0.77
CA VAL A 11 56.11 -4.34 -0.41
C VAL A 11 55.39 -4.76 -1.70
N ALA A 12 55.25 -6.07 -1.88
CA ALA A 12 54.41 -6.63 -2.94
C ALA A 12 52.93 -6.44 -2.54
N ALA A 13 52.27 -5.44 -3.13
CA ALA A 13 50.82 -5.32 -3.10
C ALA A 13 50.22 -6.50 -3.89
N ALA A 14 49.67 -7.47 -3.18
CA ALA A 14 48.86 -8.53 -3.77
C ALA A 14 47.54 -7.90 -4.26
N PHE A 15 47.51 -7.49 -5.53
CA PHE A 15 46.25 -7.28 -6.25
C PHE A 15 45.54 -8.63 -6.38
N ALA A 16 44.65 -8.90 -5.44
CA ALA A 16 43.70 -10.00 -5.56
C ALA A 16 42.81 -9.73 -6.78
N CYS A 17 43.16 -10.37 -7.90
CA CYS A 17 42.26 -10.52 -9.03
C CYS A 17 41.14 -11.49 -8.61
N THR A 18 40.07 -10.96 -8.01
CA THR A 18 38.81 -11.68 -7.96
C THR A 18 38.29 -11.81 -9.39
N PRO A 19 38.06 -13.03 -9.91
CA PRO A 19 37.41 -13.19 -11.20
C PRO A 19 36.04 -12.50 -11.17
N PRO A 20 35.62 -11.80 -12.24
CA PRO A 20 34.32 -11.18 -12.29
C PRO A 20 33.26 -12.26 -12.06
N GLU A 21 32.43 -12.04 -11.05
CA GLU A 21 31.34 -12.94 -10.70
C GLU A 21 30.45 -13.13 -11.94
N PRO A 22 30.09 -14.37 -12.31
CA PRO A 22 29.27 -14.61 -13.48
C PRO A 22 27.96 -13.81 -13.39
N PRO A 23 27.50 -13.19 -14.49
CA PRO A 23 26.27 -12.40 -14.46
C PRO A 23 25.12 -13.29 -13.99
N ARG A 24 24.58 -12.94 -12.83
CA ARG A 24 23.45 -13.67 -12.25
C ARG A 24 22.26 -13.59 -13.22
N PRO A 25 21.47 -14.66 -13.37
CA PRO A 25 20.32 -14.64 -14.27
C PRO A 25 19.37 -13.49 -13.88
N SER A 26 19.18 -12.53 -14.79
CA SER A 26 18.25 -11.43 -14.59
C SER A 26 16.83 -11.98 -14.69
N VAL A 27 16.18 -12.23 -13.57
CA VAL A 27 14.73 -12.39 -13.57
C VAL A 27 14.14 -11.03 -13.93
N ALA A 28 13.28 -10.99 -14.95
CA ALA A 28 12.62 -9.75 -15.34
C ALA A 28 11.73 -9.24 -14.20
N ASP A 29 11.87 -7.96 -13.87
CA ASP A 29 11.03 -7.31 -12.87
C ASP A 29 9.54 -7.39 -13.31
N PRO A 30 8.58 -7.46 -12.37
CA PRO A 30 7.16 -7.43 -12.71
C PRO A 30 6.81 -6.17 -13.51
N SER A 31 6.01 -6.30 -14.57
CA SER A 31 5.70 -5.18 -15.47
C SER A 31 5.03 -3.98 -14.77
N TRP A 32 4.26 -4.23 -13.71
CA TRP A 32 3.61 -3.19 -12.92
C TRP A 32 4.58 -2.37 -12.06
N LEU A 33 5.77 -2.92 -11.74
CA LEU A 33 6.71 -2.29 -10.83
C LEU A 33 7.25 -0.98 -11.42
N GLY A 34 7.50 -0.94 -12.74
CA GLY A 34 7.94 0.28 -13.42
C GLY A 34 6.91 1.41 -13.33
N ASP A 35 5.63 1.10 -13.54
CA ASP A 35 4.53 2.06 -13.40
C ASP A 35 4.42 2.60 -11.97
N ALA A 36 4.50 1.71 -10.98
CA ALA A 36 4.44 2.08 -9.57
C ALA A 36 5.62 2.95 -9.15
N VAL A 37 6.83 2.59 -9.58
CA VAL A 37 8.05 3.35 -9.31
C VAL A 37 7.93 4.76 -9.88
N ARG A 38 7.54 4.90 -11.15
CA ARG A 38 7.38 6.21 -11.78
C ARG A 38 6.31 7.06 -11.08
N ALA A 39 5.13 6.48 -10.82
CA ALA A 39 4.03 7.16 -10.15
C ALA A 39 4.42 7.64 -8.74
N CYS A 40 5.05 6.79 -7.94
CA CYS A 40 5.41 7.12 -6.58
C CYS A 40 6.59 8.09 -6.48
N ALA A 41 7.54 8.05 -7.41
CA ALA A 41 8.58 9.06 -7.51
C ALA A 41 7.99 10.46 -7.76
N LEU A 42 7.01 10.55 -8.66
CA LEU A 42 6.31 11.81 -8.95
C LEU A 42 5.45 12.25 -7.76
N ARG A 43 4.71 11.34 -7.12
CA ARG A 43 3.89 11.66 -5.92
C ARG A 43 4.76 12.20 -4.79
N ALA A 44 5.85 11.51 -4.46
CA ALA A 44 6.80 11.97 -3.43
C ALA A 44 7.44 13.32 -3.77
N SER A 45 7.60 13.63 -5.05
CA SER A 45 8.10 14.91 -5.53
C SER A 45 7.09 16.05 -5.42
N CYS A 46 5.80 15.74 -5.36
CA CYS A 46 4.71 16.71 -5.22
C CYS A 46 4.24 16.87 -3.77
N ALA A 47 4.58 15.93 -2.89
CA ALA A 47 4.15 15.90 -1.51
C ALA A 47 4.64 17.12 -0.71
N HIS A 48 3.72 17.80 -0.04
CA HIS A 48 4.03 18.97 0.79
C HIS A 48 4.62 18.57 2.15
N GLY A 49 5.33 19.50 2.81
CA GLY A 49 6.03 19.25 4.08
C GLY A 49 5.14 18.79 5.24
N HIS A 50 3.82 19.03 5.16
CA HIS A 50 2.82 18.64 6.16
C HIS A 50 2.15 17.29 5.87
N GLU A 51 2.39 16.68 4.71
CA GLU A 51 1.77 15.40 4.36
C GLU A 51 2.37 14.23 5.13
N SER A 52 1.63 13.12 5.21
CA SER A 52 2.08 11.90 5.90
C SER A 52 3.42 11.40 5.35
N GLY A 53 4.19 10.69 6.17
CA GLY A 53 5.49 10.15 5.76
C GLY A 53 5.41 9.23 4.54
N ASP A 54 4.25 8.62 4.30
CA ASP A 54 4.03 7.69 3.20
C ASP A 54 3.84 8.40 1.84
N ALA A 55 3.34 9.64 1.86
CA ALA A 55 3.25 10.47 0.65
C ALA A 55 4.62 10.99 0.22
N ARG A 56 5.53 11.24 1.18
CA ARG A 56 6.87 11.80 0.95
C ARG A 56 7.96 10.77 0.66
N ASP A 57 7.71 9.50 1.00
CA ASP A 57 8.66 8.41 0.80
C ASP A 57 8.23 7.55 -0.41
N PRO A 58 8.95 7.63 -1.55
CA PRO A 58 8.57 6.88 -2.74
C PRO A 58 8.68 5.35 -2.54
N ALA A 59 9.53 4.87 -1.62
CA ALA A 59 9.62 3.44 -1.30
C ALA A 59 8.38 2.93 -0.55
N ARG A 60 7.87 3.75 0.38
CA ARG A 60 6.61 3.44 1.09
C ARG A 60 5.40 3.53 0.17
N CYS A 61 5.34 4.53 -0.70
CA CYS A 61 4.29 4.62 -1.71
C CYS A 61 4.26 3.36 -2.59
N VAL A 62 5.42 2.89 -3.08
CA VAL A 62 5.48 1.67 -3.90
C VAL A 62 5.01 0.43 -3.12
N SER A 63 5.34 0.36 -1.83
CA SER A 63 4.85 -0.70 -0.94
C SER A 63 3.33 -0.63 -0.74
N ALA A 64 2.77 0.56 -0.57
CA ALA A 64 1.33 0.78 -0.45
C ALA A 64 0.58 0.45 -1.76
N ALA A 65 1.19 0.70 -2.93
CA ALA A 65 0.62 0.34 -4.22
C ALA A 65 0.40 -1.18 -4.37
N LEU A 66 1.25 -2.02 -3.74
CA LEU A 66 1.05 -3.47 -3.68
C LEU A 66 -0.25 -3.82 -2.96
N VAL A 67 -0.47 -3.21 -1.79
CA VAL A 67 -1.66 -3.42 -0.95
C VAL A 67 -2.91 -2.91 -1.65
N GLY A 68 -2.86 -1.68 -2.19
CA GLY A 68 -3.96 -1.09 -2.94
C GLY A 68 -4.33 -1.88 -4.20
N ARG A 69 -3.36 -2.51 -4.87
CA ARG A 69 -3.63 -3.38 -6.03
C ARG A 69 -4.39 -4.64 -5.63
N ALA A 70 -4.10 -5.22 -4.46
CA ALA A 70 -4.90 -6.32 -3.91
C ALA A 70 -6.37 -5.90 -3.67
N ALA A 71 -6.58 -4.62 -3.31
CA ALA A 71 -7.89 -4.01 -3.11
C ALA A 71 -8.54 -3.45 -4.39
N GLY A 72 -7.94 -3.63 -5.57
CA GLY A 72 -8.52 -3.19 -6.86
C GLY A 72 -8.17 -1.76 -7.29
N ALA A 73 -7.29 -1.03 -6.59
CA ALA A 73 -6.86 0.35 -6.91
C ALA A 73 -5.97 0.48 -8.18
N SER A 74 -6.00 -0.51 -9.07
CA SER A 74 -5.14 -0.60 -10.26
C SER A 74 -5.35 0.55 -11.25
N ARG A 75 -6.54 1.17 -11.28
CA ARG A 75 -6.87 2.28 -12.18
C ARG A 75 -6.17 3.57 -11.78
N VAL A 76 -6.11 3.88 -10.49
CA VAL A 76 -5.44 5.08 -9.95
C VAL A 76 -3.94 5.01 -10.25
N LEU A 77 -3.32 3.84 -9.99
CA LEU A 77 -1.91 3.62 -10.32
C LEU A 77 -1.61 3.80 -11.82
N GLY A 78 -2.47 3.26 -12.70
CA GLY A 78 -2.33 3.45 -14.14
C GLY A 78 -2.58 4.89 -14.62
N CYS A 79 -3.37 5.68 -13.89
CA CYS A 79 -3.51 7.11 -14.13
C CYS A 79 -2.21 7.84 -13.74
N MET A 80 -1.75 7.65 -12.50
CA MET A 80 -0.54 8.30 -11.97
C MET A 80 0.71 7.94 -12.78
N ALA A 81 0.81 6.70 -13.26
CA ALA A 81 1.94 6.26 -14.09
C ALA A 81 2.09 7.05 -15.40
N ARG A 82 1.04 7.73 -15.86
CA ARG A 82 1.05 8.60 -17.06
C ARG A 82 1.15 10.09 -16.73
N ALA A 83 0.99 10.48 -15.47
CA ALA A 83 1.11 11.86 -15.04
C ALA A 83 2.56 12.36 -15.17
N SER A 84 2.71 13.67 -15.38
CA SER A 84 4.01 14.35 -15.46
C SER A 84 4.00 15.72 -14.77
N THR A 85 2.92 16.06 -14.08
CA THR A 85 2.78 17.28 -13.29
C THR A 85 2.15 16.92 -11.95
N CYS A 86 2.36 17.77 -10.95
CA CYS A 86 1.75 17.55 -9.64
C CYS A 86 0.21 17.61 -9.71
N ASP A 87 -0.34 18.53 -10.50
CA ASP A 87 -1.80 18.63 -10.68
C ASP A 87 -2.39 17.40 -11.36
N ALA A 88 -1.67 16.77 -12.30
CA ALA A 88 -2.11 15.53 -12.91
C ALA A 88 -2.11 14.35 -11.91
N ILE A 89 -1.13 14.27 -11.00
CA ILE A 89 -1.16 13.26 -9.93
C ILE A 89 -2.31 13.53 -8.98
N HIS A 90 -2.44 14.75 -8.48
CA HIS A 90 -3.54 15.10 -7.59
C HIS A 90 -4.89 14.87 -8.27
N ALA A 91 -5.02 15.13 -9.57
CA ALA A 91 -6.22 14.80 -10.33
C ALA A 91 -6.47 13.29 -10.45
N CYS A 92 -5.43 12.47 -10.57
CA CYS A 92 -5.54 11.01 -10.59
C CYS A 92 -5.95 10.43 -9.24
N GLU A 93 -5.37 10.95 -8.16
CA GLU A 93 -5.72 10.57 -6.78
C GLU A 93 -7.13 11.08 -6.44
N ALA A 94 -7.45 12.29 -6.89
CA ALA A 94 -8.75 12.88 -6.76
C ALA A 94 -9.81 12.26 -7.68
N ALA A 95 -9.40 11.49 -8.70
CA ALA A 95 -10.31 11.01 -9.72
C ALA A 95 -11.46 10.20 -9.15
N GLY A 96 -11.25 9.53 -8.00
CA GLY A 96 -12.27 8.80 -7.23
C GLY A 96 -13.16 7.91 -8.10
N ASP A 97 -14.31 7.51 -7.59
CA ASP A 97 -15.42 7.14 -8.48
C ASP A 97 -16.09 8.45 -8.96
N PRO A 98 -16.08 8.77 -10.27
CA PRO A 98 -16.63 10.04 -10.78
C PRO A 98 -18.12 10.22 -10.48
N ALA A 99 -18.87 9.13 -10.35
CA ALA A 99 -20.28 9.20 -9.96
C ALA A 99 -20.42 9.46 -8.45
N ALA A 100 -19.52 8.92 -7.61
CA ALA A 100 -19.48 9.22 -6.18
C ALA A 100 -19.16 10.70 -5.94
N ARG A 101 -18.16 11.22 -6.65
CA ARG A 101 -17.78 12.63 -6.63
C ARG A 101 -18.93 13.55 -7.03
N ALA A 102 -19.62 13.23 -8.13
CA ALA A 102 -20.76 14.00 -8.60
C ALA A 102 -21.89 14.01 -7.57
N PHE A 103 -22.15 12.87 -6.92
CA PHE A 103 -23.11 12.77 -5.83
C PHE A 103 -22.72 13.65 -4.63
N CYS A 104 -21.49 13.54 -4.13
CA CYS A 104 -21.02 14.29 -2.97
C CYS A 104 -20.98 15.81 -3.24
N ALA A 105 -20.59 16.22 -4.45
CA ALA A 105 -20.62 17.62 -4.86
C ALA A 105 -22.06 18.20 -4.90
N ALA A 106 -23.05 17.36 -5.24
CA ALA A 106 -24.45 17.75 -5.23
C ALA A 106 -25.07 17.76 -3.81
N HIS A 107 -24.42 17.13 -2.83
CA HIS A 107 -24.93 16.96 -1.45
C HIS A 107 -23.90 17.42 -0.41
N PRO A 108 -23.54 18.73 -0.38
CA PRO A 108 -22.53 19.23 0.54
C PRO A 108 -22.93 19.02 2.01
N GLY A 109 -21.98 18.53 2.82
CA GLY A 109 -22.18 18.28 4.25
C GLY A 109 -22.80 16.92 4.61
N GLN A 110 -23.09 16.06 3.63
CA GLN A 110 -23.48 14.68 3.89
C GLN A 110 -22.25 13.77 3.92
N ALA A 111 -22.07 13.00 4.99
CA ALA A 111 -21.01 11.99 5.08
C ALA A 111 -21.37 10.70 4.32
N THR A 112 -22.66 10.36 4.24
CA THR A 112 -23.16 9.20 3.48
C THR A 112 -24.50 9.52 2.81
N GLY A 113 -24.76 8.90 1.66
CA GLY A 113 -26.00 9.08 0.90
C GLY A 113 -26.40 7.84 0.10
N CYS A 114 -27.62 7.86 -0.45
CA CYS A 114 -28.12 6.82 -1.35
C CYS A 114 -28.34 7.40 -2.76
N ASP A 115 -27.54 6.97 -3.72
CA ASP A 115 -27.75 7.20 -5.16
C ASP A 115 -28.56 6.01 -5.71
N GLY A 116 -29.89 6.09 -5.58
CA GLY A 116 -30.76 4.95 -5.84
C GLY A 116 -30.44 3.78 -4.90
N ASN A 117 -29.99 2.65 -5.46
CA ASN A 117 -29.61 1.47 -4.68
C ASN A 117 -28.12 1.38 -4.30
N VAL A 118 -27.36 2.44 -4.57
CA VAL A 118 -25.92 2.50 -4.29
C VAL A 118 -25.69 3.40 -3.08
N ARG A 119 -25.03 2.87 -2.04
CA ARG A 119 -24.53 3.67 -0.92
C ARG A 119 -23.32 4.45 -1.39
N VAL A 120 -23.31 5.75 -1.15
CA VAL A 120 -22.18 6.64 -1.40
C VAL A 120 -21.65 7.10 -0.06
N GLU A 121 -20.35 6.95 0.17
CA GLU A 121 -19.65 7.54 1.30
C GLU A 121 -18.88 8.75 0.78
N CYS A 122 -19.10 9.91 1.37
CA CYS A 122 -18.44 11.15 1.01
C CYS A 122 -17.42 11.44 2.12
N GLY A 123 -16.13 11.24 1.82
CA GLY A 123 -15.05 11.66 2.72
C GLY A 123 -15.03 13.18 2.90
N ASP A 124 -14.09 13.67 3.71
CA ASP A 124 -13.93 15.11 3.97
C ASP A 124 -13.69 15.91 2.68
N ASP A 125 -13.06 15.25 1.69
CA ASP A 125 -13.00 15.70 0.31
C ASP A 125 -13.86 14.80 -0.58
N ALA A 126 -14.63 15.40 -1.50
CA ALA A 126 -15.48 14.67 -2.47
C ALA A 126 -14.71 13.62 -3.28
N ASN A 127 -13.39 13.74 -3.32
CA ASN A 127 -12.42 12.90 -4.01
C ASN A 127 -12.15 11.55 -3.32
N GLU A 128 -12.44 11.43 -2.04
CA GLU A 128 -12.34 10.18 -1.26
C GLU A 128 -13.65 9.38 -1.29
N ALA A 129 -14.57 9.75 -2.19
CA ALA A 129 -15.90 9.17 -2.19
C ALA A 129 -15.91 7.73 -2.74
N GLU A 130 -16.50 6.83 -1.96
CA GLU A 130 -16.64 5.41 -2.29
C GLU A 130 -18.10 5.04 -2.60
N ARG A 131 -18.30 4.02 -3.43
CA ARG A 131 -19.62 3.52 -3.83
C ARG A 131 -19.75 2.03 -3.57
N THR A 132 -20.87 1.66 -2.94
CA THR A 132 -21.22 0.28 -2.63
C THR A 132 -22.61 -0.04 -3.19
N ASP A 133 -22.69 -0.90 -4.20
CA ASP A 133 -23.98 -1.38 -4.72
C ASP A 133 -24.61 -2.37 -3.74
N CYS A 134 -25.68 -1.94 -3.07
CA CYS A 134 -26.38 -2.75 -2.08
C CYS A 134 -27.07 -3.98 -2.69
N GLY A 135 -27.28 -4.00 -4.02
CA GLY A 135 -27.81 -5.17 -4.73
C GLY A 135 -26.86 -6.37 -4.65
N THR A 136 -25.55 -6.14 -4.59
CA THR A 136 -24.54 -7.22 -4.41
C THR A 136 -24.65 -7.92 -3.07
N LEU A 137 -25.20 -7.21 -2.06
CA LEU A 137 -25.51 -7.74 -0.75
C LEU A 137 -26.92 -8.34 -0.69
N GLY A 138 -27.71 -8.26 -1.77
CA GLY A 138 -29.12 -8.60 -1.76
C GLY A 138 -29.89 -7.72 -0.78
N GLY A 139 -29.58 -6.42 -0.80
CA GLY A 139 -30.15 -5.42 0.07
C GLY A 139 -30.48 -4.12 -0.66
N THR A 140 -30.93 -3.14 0.10
CA THR A 140 -31.28 -1.80 -0.41
C THR A 140 -30.59 -0.70 0.36
N CYS A 141 -30.16 0.35 -0.33
CA CYS A 141 -29.65 1.55 0.33
C CYS A 141 -30.80 2.29 1.03
N ARG A 142 -30.66 2.56 2.34
CA ARG A 142 -31.61 3.38 3.09
C ARG A 142 -30.95 4.01 4.31
N LEU A 143 -31.59 5.05 4.85
CA LEU A 143 -31.21 5.65 6.13
C LEU A 143 -31.52 4.67 7.27
N VAL A 144 -30.50 4.31 8.04
CA VAL A 144 -30.59 3.50 9.26
C VAL A 144 -30.46 4.42 10.46
N GLN A 145 -31.28 4.19 11.49
CA GLN A 145 -31.18 4.89 12.76
C GLN A 145 -30.53 3.96 13.77
N HIS A 146 -29.40 4.38 14.31
CA HIS A 146 -28.68 3.66 15.35
C HIS A 146 -29.16 4.08 16.74
N PRO A 147 -29.00 3.20 17.74
CA PRO A 147 -29.13 3.59 19.14
C PRO A 147 -28.25 4.80 19.46
N GLY A 148 -28.80 5.80 20.16
CA GLY A 148 -28.11 7.06 20.45
C GLY A 148 -28.43 8.20 19.49
N GLY A 149 -29.34 8.00 18.52
CA GLY A 149 -29.87 9.06 17.66
C GLY A 149 -28.98 9.41 16.46
N LEU A 150 -27.95 8.60 16.20
CA LEU A 150 -27.15 8.70 14.98
C LEU A 150 -27.91 8.06 13.82
N SER A 151 -27.80 8.65 12.64
CA SER A 151 -28.40 8.08 11.43
C SER A 151 -27.41 8.12 10.29
N GLU A 152 -27.28 7.02 9.57
CA GLU A 152 -26.40 6.90 8.41
C GLU A 152 -27.09 6.21 7.24
N ASN A 153 -26.66 6.48 6.01
CA ASN A 153 -27.12 5.73 4.86
C ASN A 153 -26.28 4.46 4.71
N ALA A 154 -26.96 3.31 4.74
CA ALA A 154 -26.32 2.00 4.71
C ALA A 154 -27.03 1.01 3.79
N CYS A 155 -26.31 -0.06 3.40
CA CYS A 155 -26.89 -1.16 2.65
C CYS A 155 -27.60 -2.12 3.60
N VAL A 156 -28.93 -2.10 3.65
CA VAL A 156 -29.69 -2.98 4.54
C VAL A 156 -30.10 -4.25 3.80
N SER A 157 -29.76 -5.40 4.36
CA SER A 157 -30.15 -6.71 3.82
C SER A 157 -30.72 -7.59 4.91
N GLU A 158 -32.01 -7.91 4.86
CA GLU A 158 -32.61 -8.89 5.79
C GLU A 158 -32.11 -10.32 5.53
N ARG A 159 -31.63 -10.57 4.30
CA ARG A 159 -31.04 -11.86 3.91
C ARG A 159 -29.68 -12.06 4.56
N LEU A 160 -28.85 -11.02 4.58
CA LEU A 160 -27.50 -11.08 5.17
C LEU A 160 -27.47 -10.61 6.63
N CYS A 161 -28.39 -9.79 7.09
CA CYS A 161 -28.43 -9.29 8.45
C CYS A 161 -29.85 -9.34 9.03
N PRO A 162 -30.41 -10.55 9.26
CA PRO A 162 -31.65 -10.69 10.02
C PRO A 162 -31.47 -10.20 11.47
N ALA A 163 -32.57 -9.91 12.17
CA ALA A 163 -32.56 -9.31 13.51
C ALA A 163 -31.79 -10.10 14.60
N SER A 164 -31.52 -11.39 14.37
CA SER A 164 -30.72 -12.26 15.26
C SER A 164 -29.34 -12.60 14.70
N ALA A 165 -28.91 -11.93 13.63
CA ALA A 165 -27.59 -12.14 13.07
C ALA A 165 -26.51 -11.72 14.06
N PRO A 166 -25.41 -12.49 14.18
CA PRO A 166 -24.20 -12.00 14.84
C PRO A 166 -23.71 -10.72 14.18
N GLU A 167 -23.20 -9.79 14.98
CA GLU A 167 -22.63 -8.52 14.49
C GLU A 167 -21.46 -8.75 13.53
N SER A 168 -20.73 -9.85 13.66
CA SER A 168 -19.63 -10.20 12.77
C SER A 168 -19.58 -11.71 12.56
N ARG A 169 -19.53 -12.15 11.30
CA ARG A 169 -19.38 -13.57 10.94
C ARG A 169 -18.67 -13.75 9.60
N CYS A 170 -18.26 -14.98 9.34
CA CYS A 170 -17.67 -15.32 8.05
C CYS A 170 -18.73 -15.52 6.97
N ASP A 171 -18.57 -14.83 5.85
CA ASP A 171 -19.28 -15.11 4.60
C ASP A 171 -18.38 -15.99 3.70
N GLY A 172 -18.49 -17.29 3.95
CA GLY A 172 -17.57 -18.28 3.41
C GLY A 172 -16.15 -18.11 3.93
N ALA A 173 -15.18 -18.72 3.24
CA ALA A 173 -13.77 -18.71 3.66
C ALA A 173 -13.06 -17.37 3.37
N ARG A 174 -13.64 -16.46 2.58
CA ARG A 174 -12.91 -15.33 1.98
C ARG A 174 -13.54 -13.96 2.23
N ALA A 175 -14.48 -13.85 3.15
CA ALA A 175 -15.03 -12.56 3.52
C ALA A 175 -15.53 -12.55 4.96
N VAL A 176 -15.43 -11.37 5.58
CA VAL A 176 -16.11 -11.04 6.83
C VAL A 176 -17.36 -10.26 6.46
N LEU A 177 -18.48 -10.64 7.05
CA LEU A 177 -19.75 -9.95 6.95
C LEU A 177 -20.07 -9.36 8.32
N THR A 178 -20.18 -8.03 8.35
CA THR A 178 -20.53 -7.25 9.53
C THR A 178 -21.98 -6.81 9.42
N CYS A 179 -22.73 -6.96 10.50
CA CYS A 179 -24.12 -6.57 10.61
C CYS A 179 -24.28 -5.59 11.76
N GLN A 180 -24.84 -4.42 11.48
CA GLN A 180 -25.18 -3.44 12.51
C GLN A 180 -26.56 -2.86 12.22
N ASP A 181 -27.53 -3.09 13.11
CA ASP A 181 -28.91 -2.61 12.94
C ASP A 181 -29.55 -2.98 11.58
N GLY A 182 -29.17 -4.15 11.03
CA GLY A 182 -29.60 -4.64 9.72
C GLY A 182 -28.82 -4.11 8.53
N ALA A 183 -27.93 -3.13 8.73
CA ALA A 183 -26.92 -2.74 7.74
C ALA A 183 -25.90 -3.86 7.57
N ALA A 184 -25.62 -4.22 6.32
CA ALA A 184 -24.65 -5.23 5.94
C ALA A 184 -23.42 -4.54 5.33
N ASP A 185 -22.25 -4.87 5.85
CA ASP A 185 -20.97 -4.58 5.21
C ASP A 185 -20.20 -5.88 4.97
N ARG A 186 -19.60 -6.01 3.79
CA ARG A 186 -18.90 -7.22 3.38
C ARG A 186 -17.48 -6.89 2.97
N THR A 187 -16.55 -7.19 3.87
CA THR A 187 -15.12 -7.04 3.63
C THR A 187 -14.53 -8.34 3.07
N VAL A 188 -13.95 -8.27 1.87
CA VAL A 188 -13.23 -9.40 1.27
C VAL A 188 -11.90 -9.59 2.00
N CYS A 189 -11.62 -10.83 2.40
CA CYS A 189 -10.36 -11.19 3.02
C CYS A 189 -9.21 -11.08 2.01
N PRO A 190 -8.07 -10.47 2.40
CA PRO A 190 -6.87 -10.44 1.57
C PRO A 190 -6.44 -11.85 1.13
N ALA A 191 -5.82 -11.95 -0.04
CA ALA A 191 -5.30 -13.22 -0.53
C ALA A 191 -4.34 -13.86 0.50
N GLY A 192 -4.52 -15.16 0.76
CA GLY A 192 -3.73 -15.88 1.76
C GLY A 192 -4.26 -15.79 3.19
N THR A 193 -5.36 -15.08 3.42
CA THR A 193 -6.15 -15.17 4.66
C THR A 193 -7.45 -15.93 4.44
N THR A 194 -7.91 -16.57 5.51
CA THR A 194 -9.17 -17.29 5.60
C THR A 194 -9.97 -16.65 6.72
N CYS A 195 -11.25 -16.36 6.47
CA CYS A 195 -12.12 -15.87 7.53
C CYS A 195 -12.27 -16.92 8.63
N ARG A 196 -12.04 -16.50 9.87
CA ARG A 196 -12.22 -17.33 11.07
C ARG A 196 -13.02 -16.58 12.12
N VAL A 197 -13.79 -17.33 12.90
CA VAL A 197 -14.56 -16.81 14.04
C VAL A 197 -13.77 -17.10 15.32
N ARG A 198 -13.53 -16.07 16.12
CA ARG A 198 -12.96 -16.20 17.47
C ARG A 198 -14.01 -15.88 18.51
N ASN A 199 -13.95 -16.62 19.62
CA ASN A 199 -14.68 -16.27 20.82
C ASN A 199 -13.79 -15.37 21.66
N GLU A 200 -14.29 -14.17 21.94
CA GLU A 200 -13.68 -13.21 22.83
C GLU A 200 -13.89 -13.60 24.30
N THR A 201 -13.07 -13.03 25.18
CA THR A 201 -13.11 -13.32 26.62
C THR A 201 -14.40 -12.88 27.31
N ASP A 202 -15.17 -11.97 26.70
CA ASP A 202 -16.48 -11.54 27.16
C ASP A 202 -17.63 -12.46 26.68
N GLY A 203 -17.30 -13.52 25.92
CA GLY A 203 -18.27 -14.46 25.37
C GLY A 203 -18.87 -14.03 24.03
N SER A 204 -18.49 -12.87 23.48
CA SER A 204 -18.85 -12.47 22.13
C SER A 204 -18.06 -13.28 21.09
N SER A 205 -18.59 -13.41 19.88
CA SER A 205 -17.88 -14.03 18.76
C SER A 205 -17.65 -13.01 17.66
N ARG A 206 -16.41 -12.89 17.17
CA ARG A 206 -16.04 -11.97 16.10
C ARG A 206 -15.37 -12.70 14.95
N ALA A 207 -15.77 -12.40 13.73
CA ALA A 207 -15.09 -12.89 12.54
C ALA A 207 -13.97 -11.93 12.13
N SER A 208 -12.84 -12.51 11.73
CA SER A 208 -11.72 -11.75 11.18
C SER A 208 -11.00 -12.58 10.11
N CYS A 209 -10.31 -11.90 9.20
CA CYS A 209 -9.49 -12.56 8.19
C CYS A 209 -8.15 -12.96 8.82
N GLU A 210 -7.90 -14.26 8.96
CA GLU A 210 -6.74 -14.81 9.64
C GLU A 210 -5.87 -15.65 8.69
N VAL A 211 -4.58 -15.75 8.99
CA VAL A 211 -3.71 -16.72 8.30
C VAL A 211 -3.93 -18.10 8.89
N ASP A 212 -4.10 -19.11 8.03
CA ASP A 212 -4.18 -20.49 8.47
C ASP A 212 -2.87 -20.92 9.15
N GLY A 213 -2.94 -21.30 10.44
CA GLY A 213 -1.77 -21.79 11.16
C GLY A 213 -0.91 -20.71 11.81
N ALA A 214 -1.46 -19.54 12.14
CA ALA A 214 -0.75 -18.49 12.87
C ALA A 214 -0.91 -18.55 14.41
N PRO A 215 0.01 -19.19 15.14
CA PRO A 215 0.23 -18.95 16.56
C PRO A 215 1.57 -18.22 16.77
N ARG A 216 1.78 -17.00 16.23
CA ARG A 216 3.15 -16.43 16.22
C ARG A 216 3.35 -14.93 16.42
N CYS A 217 2.29 -14.12 16.58
CA CYS A 217 2.50 -12.72 16.94
C CYS A 217 2.76 -12.57 18.44
N SER A 218 4.00 -12.88 18.85
CA SER A 218 4.49 -12.68 20.21
C SER A 218 4.90 -11.22 20.48
N ALA A 219 5.13 -10.42 19.43
CA ALA A 219 5.52 -9.03 19.53
C ALA A 219 4.91 -8.16 18.41
N PRO A 220 4.38 -6.96 18.73
CA PRO A 220 4.04 -5.92 17.77
C PRO A 220 5.19 -5.59 16.81
N GLY A 221 4.89 -5.45 15.52
CA GLY A 221 5.86 -5.12 14.48
C GLY A 221 6.76 -6.28 14.07
N ALA A 222 6.56 -7.49 14.61
CA ALA A 222 7.23 -8.68 14.12
C ALA A 222 6.79 -8.99 12.68
N ARG A 223 7.74 -9.40 11.83
CA ARG A 223 7.47 -9.79 10.45
C ARG A 223 8.14 -11.11 10.13
N TYR A 224 7.49 -11.93 9.32
CA TYR A 224 8.05 -13.21 8.86
C TYR A 224 7.43 -13.63 7.54
N CYS A 225 8.14 -14.50 6.83
CA CYS A 225 7.69 -15.05 5.56
C CYS A 225 7.09 -16.45 5.73
N GLU A 226 5.94 -16.67 5.10
CA GLU A 226 5.32 -17.98 4.94
C GLU A 226 5.13 -18.27 3.45
N GLY A 227 6.09 -19.00 2.87
CA GLY A 227 6.18 -19.14 1.42
C GLY A 227 6.41 -17.77 0.77
N ASP A 228 5.57 -17.41 -0.21
CA ASP A 228 5.61 -16.10 -0.89
C ASP A 228 4.71 -15.05 -0.21
N ARG A 229 4.33 -15.24 1.07
CA ARG A 229 3.49 -14.30 1.83
C ARG A 229 4.29 -13.63 2.93
N LEU A 230 4.17 -12.31 3.02
CA LEU A 230 4.69 -11.53 4.13
C LEU A 230 3.62 -11.36 5.20
N ILE A 231 3.94 -11.81 6.39
CA ILE A 231 3.11 -11.65 7.58
C ILE A 231 3.68 -10.52 8.42
N THR A 232 2.91 -9.48 8.69
CA THR A 232 3.23 -8.39 9.61
C THR A 232 2.29 -8.47 10.81
N CYS A 233 2.84 -8.64 12.00
CA CYS A 233 2.08 -8.54 13.24
C CYS A 233 1.85 -7.05 13.56
N ALA A 234 0.62 -6.57 13.44
CA ALA A 234 0.28 -5.24 13.91
C ALA A 234 0.31 -5.19 15.45
N GLY A 235 0.76 -4.07 16.00
CA GLY A 235 0.51 -3.78 17.41
C GLY A 235 -0.98 -3.57 17.68
N PRO A 236 -1.42 -3.62 18.94
CA PRO A 236 -2.82 -3.32 19.26
C PRO A 236 -3.17 -1.92 18.74
N ARG A 237 -4.17 -1.82 17.85
CA ARG A 237 -4.86 -0.56 17.56
C ARG A 237 -6.06 -0.49 18.49
N GLY A 238 -5.98 0.36 19.51
CA GLY A 238 -7.03 0.44 20.54
C GLY A 238 -7.15 -0.85 21.37
N ASN A 239 -8.39 -1.34 21.56
CA ASN A 239 -8.69 -2.51 22.40
C ASN A 239 -8.45 -3.87 21.69
N ASP A 240 -8.06 -3.88 20.41
CA ASP A 240 -7.88 -5.12 19.66
C ASP A 240 -6.52 -5.77 19.99
N LYS A 241 -6.54 -7.06 20.36
CA LYS A 241 -5.33 -7.87 20.54
C LYS A 241 -4.69 -8.14 19.18
N GLY A 242 -3.78 -7.26 18.76
CA GLY A 242 -2.81 -7.44 17.66
C GLY A 242 -3.35 -8.12 16.39
N THR A 243 -3.75 -7.34 15.40
CA THR A 243 -4.17 -7.86 14.10
C THR A 243 -2.96 -8.36 13.29
N VAL A 244 -3.18 -9.30 12.37
CA VAL A 244 -2.16 -9.78 11.44
C VAL A 244 -2.45 -9.18 10.08
N GLU A 245 -1.48 -8.45 9.53
CA GLU A 245 -1.52 -7.95 8.15
C GLU A 245 -0.78 -8.94 7.25
N VAL A 246 -1.40 -9.30 6.12
CA VAL A 246 -0.85 -10.26 5.16
C VAL A 246 -0.68 -9.61 3.81
N SER A 247 0.52 -9.66 3.28
CA SER A 247 0.83 -9.23 1.92
C SER A 247 1.22 -10.44 1.08
N ASP A 248 0.41 -10.77 0.07
CA ASP A 248 0.68 -11.87 -0.86
C ASP A 248 1.68 -11.46 -1.94
N CYS A 249 2.98 -11.54 -1.63
CA CYS A 249 4.05 -11.17 -2.56
C CYS A 249 3.97 -11.98 -3.87
N GLY A 250 3.64 -13.27 -3.77
CA GLY A 250 3.61 -14.21 -4.89
C GLY A 250 2.64 -13.81 -6.00
N SER A 251 1.44 -13.37 -5.63
CA SER A 251 0.44 -12.88 -6.60
C SER A 251 0.89 -11.65 -7.40
N PHE A 252 1.93 -10.95 -6.95
CA PHE A 252 2.51 -9.80 -7.63
C PHE A 252 3.84 -10.10 -8.35
N GLY A 253 4.23 -11.38 -8.43
CA GLY A 253 5.51 -11.80 -9.01
C GLY A 253 6.72 -11.53 -8.11
N LEU A 254 6.47 -11.22 -6.83
CA LEU A 254 7.50 -11.04 -5.80
C LEU A 254 7.67 -12.33 -4.98
N ARG A 255 8.72 -12.37 -4.17
CA ARG A 255 8.99 -13.45 -3.21
C ARG A 255 9.09 -12.86 -1.81
N CYS A 256 8.54 -13.53 -0.82
CA CYS A 256 8.81 -13.13 0.56
C CYS A 256 10.17 -13.71 0.98
N GLU A 257 11.09 -12.84 1.38
CA GLU A 257 12.40 -13.25 1.92
C GLU A 257 12.76 -12.39 3.15
N GLY A 258 13.85 -12.76 3.84
CA GLY A 258 14.34 -12.07 5.03
C GLY A 258 13.76 -12.60 6.36
N GLU A 259 14.31 -12.11 7.47
CA GLU A 259 13.93 -12.51 8.83
C GLU A 259 13.70 -11.29 9.74
N GLY A 260 12.73 -11.40 10.66
CA GLY A 260 12.40 -10.35 11.61
C GLY A 260 12.03 -9.04 10.90
N LYS A 261 12.60 -7.90 11.33
CA LYS A 261 12.31 -6.60 10.71
C LYS A 261 12.73 -6.50 9.23
N ALA A 262 13.64 -7.37 8.79
CA ALA A 262 14.10 -7.44 7.41
C ALA A 262 13.24 -8.39 6.55
N ALA A 263 12.21 -9.05 7.10
CA ALA A 263 11.28 -9.80 6.27
C ALA A 263 10.41 -8.86 5.42
N GLY A 264 10.30 -9.15 4.13
CA GLY A 264 9.65 -8.28 3.16
C GLY A 264 9.30 -8.99 1.85
N CYS A 265 8.49 -8.32 1.02
CA CYS A 265 8.32 -8.73 -0.37
C CYS A 265 9.50 -8.20 -1.19
N TYR A 266 10.14 -9.06 -1.96
CA TYR A 266 11.31 -8.75 -2.77
C TYR A 266 11.11 -9.21 -4.21
N VAL A 267 11.69 -8.50 -5.17
CA VAL A 267 11.80 -9.02 -6.53
C VAL A 267 12.68 -10.27 -6.49
N ARG A 268 12.34 -11.28 -7.31
CA ARG A 268 13.11 -12.52 -7.38
C ARG A 268 14.57 -12.25 -7.78
N GLY A 269 15.50 -12.68 -6.93
CA GLY A 269 16.91 -12.45 -7.11
C GLY A 269 17.54 -12.01 -5.79
N VAL A 270 18.84 -11.69 -5.83
CA VAL A 270 19.50 -11.13 -4.64
C VAL A 270 19.15 -9.64 -4.56
N PRO A 271 18.66 -9.15 -3.41
CA PRO A 271 18.34 -7.74 -3.25
C PRO A 271 19.61 -6.87 -3.40
N ASP A 272 19.48 -5.80 -4.18
CA ASP A 272 20.51 -4.79 -4.40
C ASP A 272 20.48 -3.67 -3.34
N CYS A 273 19.42 -3.65 -2.52
CA CYS A 273 19.18 -2.63 -1.50
C CYS A 273 18.27 -3.12 -0.38
N ALA A 274 18.39 -2.50 0.78
CA ALA A 274 17.48 -2.68 1.91
C ALA A 274 16.35 -1.64 1.88
N SER A 275 15.19 -1.98 2.44
CA SER A 275 14.01 -1.09 2.44
C SER A 275 14.20 0.21 3.21
N ASP A 276 15.17 0.26 4.12
CA ASP A 276 15.59 1.42 4.90
C ASP A 276 16.72 2.22 4.24
N ASP A 277 17.22 1.80 3.07
CA ASP A 277 18.17 2.59 2.30
C ASP A 277 17.52 3.91 1.87
N PRO A 278 18.09 5.08 2.25
CA PRO A 278 17.47 6.36 1.95
C PRO A 278 17.48 6.63 0.45
N ALA A 279 16.44 7.32 -0.01
CA ALA A 279 16.41 7.90 -1.34
C ALA A 279 17.59 8.86 -1.55
N ARG A 280 18.04 9.03 -2.80
CA ARG A 280 19.17 9.89 -3.18
C ARG A 280 18.94 10.53 -4.53
N CYS A 281 19.39 11.76 -4.68
CA CYS A 281 19.48 12.46 -5.96
C CYS A 281 20.92 12.46 -6.48
N ASP A 282 21.13 12.01 -7.71
CA ASP A 282 22.41 12.08 -8.40
C ASP A 282 22.18 12.47 -9.87
N ALA A 283 22.83 13.54 -10.35
CA ALA A 283 22.79 13.99 -11.74
C ALA A 283 21.39 14.06 -12.38
N GLY A 284 20.39 14.56 -11.64
CA GLY A 284 19.00 14.67 -12.14
C GLY A 284 18.22 13.35 -12.11
N VAL A 285 18.71 12.34 -11.40
CA VAL A 285 18.08 11.04 -11.20
C VAL A 285 17.76 10.85 -9.73
N LEU A 286 16.50 10.55 -9.44
CA LEU A 286 16.05 10.09 -8.12
C LEU A 286 16.26 8.58 -8.04
N SER A 287 16.91 8.12 -6.98
CA SER A 287 17.15 6.70 -6.72
C SER A 287 16.68 6.32 -5.34
N TYR A 288 16.05 5.16 -5.20
CA TYR A 288 15.53 4.65 -3.93
C TYR A 288 15.37 3.13 -3.99
N CYS A 289 15.08 2.49 -2.86
CA CYS A 289 14.86 1.05 -2.80
C CYS A 289 13.38 0.71 -2.97
N ALA A 290 13.05 -0.20 -3.87
CA ALA A 290 11.70 -0.75 -4.02
C ALA A 290 11.79 -2.28 -4.14
N PHE A 291 11.18 -3.00 -3.20
CA PHE A 291 11.19 -4.48 -3.14
C PHE A 291 12.59 -5.10 -3.34
N GLY A 292 13.62 -4.52 -2.71
CA GLY A 292 15.00 -4.98 -2.79
C GLY A 292 15.74 -4.60 -4.08
N ARG A 293 15.14 -3.77 -4.94
CA ARG A 293 15.77 -3.28 -6.16
C ARG A 293 16.06 -1.80 -6.05
N ARG A 294 17.29 -1.42 -6.40
CA ARG A 294 17.68 0.00 -6.46
C ARG A 294 17.12 0.58 -7.74
N VAL A 295 15.99 1.26 -7.62
CA VAL A 295 15.31 1.89 -8.76
C VAL A 295 15.90 3.27 -9.02
N ARG A 296 15.86 3.68 -10.29
CA ARG A 296 16.37 4.97 -10.77
C ARG A 296 15.34 5.59 -11.69
N VAL A 297 14.87 6.77 -11.33
CA VAL A 297 13.90 7.56 -12.09
C VAL A 297 14.57 8.86 -12.49
N ALA A 298 14.79 9.07 -13.78
CA ALA A 298 15.29 10.37 -14.24
C ALA A 298 14.18 11.41 -14.07
N CYS A 299 14.47 12.56 -13.45
CA CYS A 299 13.43 13.56 -13.18
C CYS A 299 12.74 14.03 -14.46
N LYS A 300 13.48 14.13 -15.57
CA LYS A 300 12.91 14.44 -16.89
C LYS A 300 11.80 13.47 -17.32
N ASP A 301 11.88 12.20 -16.91
CA ASP A 301 10.92 11.17 -17.28
C ASP A 301 9.61 11.32 -16.50
N ILE A 302 9.58 12.13 -15.44
CA ILE A 302 8.37 12.47 -14.67
C ILE A 302 8.03 13.96 -14.74
N GLY A 303 8.55 14.67 -15.76
CA GLY A 303 8.30 16.10 -15.97
C GLY A 303 9.10 17.03 -15.04
N GLY A 304 10.02 16.49 -14.24
CA GLY A 304 10.89 17.26 -13.37
C GLY A 304 12.12 17.84 -14.08
N ALA A 305 12.51 19.06 -13.69
CA ALA A 305 13.64 19.77 -14.27
C ALA A 305 14.99 19.40 -13.62
N SER A 306 15.00 19.07 -12.33
CA SER A 306 16.19 18.70 -11.57
C SER A 306 15.83 17.77 -10.41
N CYS A 307 16.84 17.17 -9.79
CA CYS A 307 16.70 16.38 -8.56
C CYS A 307 17.38 17.15 -7.43
N GLU A 308 16.64 17.41 -6.35
CA GLU A 308 17.17 18.09 -5.18
C GLU A 308 17.48 17.10 -4.06
N GLY A 309 18.72 17.11 -3.59
CA GLY A 309 19.11 16.41 -2.37
C GLY A 309 18.57 17.11 -1.12
N GLY A 310 18.53 16.40 -0.01
CA GLY A 310 18.06 16.93 1.26
C GLY A 310 17.60 15.81 2.21
N ALA A 311 16.88 16.18 3.27
CA ALA A 311 16.27 15.20 4.18
C ALA A 311 15.23 14.31 3.47
N VAL A 312 14.58 14.85 2.43
CA VAL A 312 13.67 14.12 1.54
C VAL A 312 14.08 14.43 0.09
N PRO A 313 14.92 13.59 -0.54
CA PRO A 313 15.34 13.80 -1.92
C PRO A 313 14.18 13.62 -2.90
N ALA A 314 14.00 14.57 -3.82
CA ALA A 314 12.86 14.58 -4.72
C ALA A 314 13.17 15.30 -6.05
N CYS A 315 12.34 15.07 -7.06
CA CYS A 315 12.44 15.80 -8.33
C CYS A 315 11.70 17.14 -8.24
N LYS A 316 12.25 18.20 -8.82
CA LYS A 316 11.55 19.48 -8.98
C LYS A 316 10.60 19.43 -10.16
N VAL A 317 9.32 19.18 -9.86
CA VAL A 317 8.25 19.04 -10.85
C VAL A 317 7.43 20.33 -10.88
N PRO A 318 7.03 20.82 -12.06
CA PRO A 318 6.15 21.98 -12.16
C PRO A 318 4.74 21.63 -11.65
N HIS A 319 4.15 22.57 -10.91
CA HIS A 319 2.70 22.73 -10.88
C HIS A 319 2.29 23.39 -12.20
N GLU A 320 1.18 22.97 -12.82
CA GLU A 320 0.64 23.69 -13.96
C GLU A 320 0.40 25.14 -13.53
N ALA A 321 0.90 26.09 -14.31
CA ALA A 321 0.56 27.48 -14.11
C ALA A 321 -0.95 27.60 -14.27
N THR A 322 -1.66 27.96 -13.19
CA THR A 322 -3.09 28.25 -13.23
C THR A 322 -3.30 29.26 -14.36
N PRO A 323 -4.06 28.96 -15.43
CA PRO A 323 -4.35 29.97 -16.42
C PRO A 323 -5.20 31.03 -15.72
N HIS A 324 -4.62 32.21 -15.47
CA HIS A 324 -5.38 33.38 -15.07
C HIS A 324 -6.44 33.62 -16.15
N ARG A 325 -7.70 33.31 -15.82
CA ARG A 325 -8.89 33.77 -16.53
C ARG A 325 -9.61 34.77 -15.66
#